data_AF-A0A531EDC6-F1
#
_entry.id   AF-A0A531EDC6-F1
#
_cell.length_a   1.000
_cell.length_b   1.000
_cell.length_c   1.000
_cell.angle_alpha   90.00
_cell.angle_beta   90.00
_cell.angle_gamma   90.00
#
_symmetry.space_group_name_H-M   'P 1'
#
loop_
_entity.id
_entity.type
_entity.pdbx_description
1 polymer ?
#
loop_
_entity_poly.entity_id
_entity_poly.type
_entity_poly.pdbx_seq_one_letter_code
_entity_poly.pdbx_strand_id
1 'polypeptide(L)' 'MFWVQLIGAGVDGNQGIERIPDSFANLPAAMGYAEDLMENHTFPWGQATFFVITDVSDDVVARGAIHAGRT' A
#
# COMPACT_ATOMS: atom_id res chain seq x y z
N MET A 1 -11.00 -5.24 -11.25
CA MET A 1 -11.09 -4.97 -9.80
C MET A 1 -9.69 -5.04 -9.25
N PHE A 2 -9.36 -4.22 -8.26
CA PHE A 2 -8.01 -3.99 -7.80
C PHE A 2 -7.92 -4.06 -6.28
N TRP A 3 -6.83 -4.60 -5.75
CA TRP A 3 -6.57 -4.71 -4.31
C TRP A 3 -5.26 -4.03 -3.95
N VAL A 4 -5.22 -3.42 -2.77
CA VAL A 4 -4.05 -2.73 -2.27
C VAL A 4 -3.35 -3.59 -1.23
N GLN A 5 -2.04 -3.69 -1.32
CA GLN A 5 -1.19 -4.26 -0.29
C GLN A 5 -0.11 -3.25 0.08
N LEU A 6 0.01 -2.99 1.38
CA LEU A 6 0.95 -2.06 1.96
C LEU A 6 2.09 -2.81 2.60
N ILE A 7 3.28 -2.24 2.44
CA ILE A 7 4.51 -2.91 2.79
C ILE A 7 5.41 -1.88 3.45
N GLY A 8 6.02 -2.25 4.56
CA GLY A 8 7.00 -1.41 5.23
C GLY A 8 7.87 -2.16 6.23
N ALA A 9 8.67 -1.39 6.95
CA ALA A 9 9.58 -1.92 7.94
C ALA A 9 8.93 -1.89 9.32
N GLY A 10 8.95 -3.06 9.96
CA GLY A 10 8.70 -3.31 11.36
C GLY A 10 9.65 -2.53 12.26
N VAL A 11 9.20 -2.09 13.44
CA VAL A 11 10.09 -1.57 14.50
C VAL A 11 11.13 -2.59 14.97
N ASP A 12 10.88 -3.87 14.70
CA ASP A 12 11.74 -5.02 14.96
C ASP A 12 12.68 -5.36 13.79
N GLY A 13 12.63 -4.59 12.69
CA GLY A 13 13.41 -4.81 11.47
C GLY A 13 12.83 -5.85 10.53
N ASN A 14 11.70 -6.47 10.86
CA ASN A 14 11.01 -7.41 9.97
C ASN A 14 10.13 -6.67 8.97
N GLN A 15 9.84 -7.28 7.83
CA GLN A 15 8.92 -6.68 6.86
C GLN A 15 7.48 -6.84 7.33
N GLY A 16 6.77 -5.73 7.50
CA GLY A 16 5.32 -5.70 7.69
C GLY A 16 4.62 -5.70 6.35
N ILE A 17 3.63 -6.57 6.18
CA ILE A 17 2.77 -6.62 5.00
C ILE A 17 1.33 -6.63 5.45
N GLU A 18 0.53 -5.74 4.90
CA GLU A 18 -0.90 -5.66 5.16
C GLU A 18 -1.69 -5.62 3.85
N ARG A 19 -2.57 -6.60 3.64
CA ARG A 19 -3.50 -6.63 2.50
C ARG A 19 -4.79 -5.97 2.92
N ILE A 20 -5.18 -4.92 2.21
CA ILE A 20 -6.43 -4.22 2.43
C ILE A 20 -7.57 -5.08 1.88
N PRO A 21 -8.62 -5.36 2.69
CA PRO A 21 -9.73 -6.22 2.26
C PRO A 21 -10.58 -5.56 1.17
N ASP A 22 -10.61 -4.23 1.13
CA ASP A 22 -11.39 -3.46 0.17
C ASP A 22 -10.85 -3.60 -1.25
N SER A 23 -11.78 -3.73 -2.18
CA SER A 23 -11.50 -3.85 -3.61
C SER A 23 -12.00 -2.62 -4.36
N PHE A 24 -11.24 -2.16 -5.35
CA PHE A 24 -11.54 -0.97 -6.12
C PHE A 24 -11.91 -1.31 -7.56
N ALA A 25 -12.88 -0.60 -8.12
CA ALA A 25 -13.35 -0.83 -9.48
C ALA A 25 -12.29 -0.46 -10.55
N ASN A 26 -11.46 0.55 -10.27
CA ASN A 26 -10.46 1.08 -11.20
C ASN A 26 -9.12 1.35 -10.49
N LEU A 27 -8.03 1.30 -11.28
CA LEU A 27 -6.66 1.46 -10.79
C LEU A 27 -6.40 2.85 -10.15
N PRO A 28 -6.87 3.99 -10.73
CA PRO A 28 -6.65 5.30 -10.12
C PRO A 28 -7.26 5.42 -8.71
N ALA A 29 -8.44 4.85 -8.47
CA ALA A 29 -9.04 4.85 -7.14
C ALA A 29 -8.22 4.03 -6.14
N ALA A 30 -7.72 2.85 -6.55
CA ALA A 30 -6.84 2.04 -5.71
C ALA A 30 -5.52 2.76 -5.40
N MET A 31 -4.94 3.48 -6.37
CA MET A 31 -3.73 4.27 -6.18
C MET A 31 -3.94 5.42 -5.20
N GLY A 32 -4.98 6.25 -5.40
CA GLY A 32 -5.25 7.37 -4.51
C GLY A 32 -5.55 6.91 -3.07
N TYR A 33 -6.25 5.78 -2.92
CA TYR A 33 -6.46 5.18 -1.61
C TYR A 33 -5.16 4.66 -0.98
N ALA A 34 -4.30 3.98 -1.75
CA ALA A 34 -3.02 3.49 -1.25
C ALA A 34 -2.09 4.62 -0.80
N GLU A 35 -2.04 5.72 -1.57
CA GLU A 35 -1.27 6.92 -1.24
C GLU A 35 -1.77 7.55 0.07
N ASP A 36 -3.09 7.75 0.22
CA ASP A 36 -3.69 8.30 1.43
C ASP A 36 -3.44 7.39 2.65
N LEU A 37 -3.56 6.07 2.49
CA LEU A 37 -3.34 5.13 3.59
C LEU A 37 -1.88 5.14 4.06
N MET A 38 -0.92 5.19 3.14
CA MET A 38 0.49 5.24 3.52
C MET A 38 0.84 6.51 4.30
N GLU A 39 0.23 7.64 3.98
CA GLU A 39 0.51 8.92 4.64
C GLU A 39 -0.17 9.04 6.00
N ASN A 40 -1.40 8.54 6.13
CA ASN A 40 -2.26 8.82 7.29
C ASN A 40 -2.44 7.64 8.24
N HIS A 41 -2.12 6.41 7.84
CA HIS A 41 -2.35 5.23 8.65
C HIS A 41 -1.11 4.83 9.45
N THR A 42 -1.29 4.60 10.76
CA THR A 42 -0.24 4.04 11.62
C THR A 42 -0.43 2.54 11.71
N PHE A 43 0.52 1.78 11.17
CA PHE A 43 0.43 0.32 11.17
C PHE A 43 1.01 -0.25 12.47
N PRO A 44 0.55 -1.43 12.92
CA PRO A 44 1.08 -2.08 14.11
C PRO A 44 2.58 -2.38 14.02
N TRP A 45 3.08 -2.57 12.80
CA TRP A 45 4.49 -2.84 12.51
C TRP A 45 5.29 -1.54 12.30
N GLY A 46 4.68 -0.40 12.01
CA GLY A 46 5.40 0.86 11.82
C GLY A 46 4.79 1.73 10.73
N GLN A 47 5.64 2.25 9.84
CA GLN A 47 5.21 3.06 8.70
C GLN A 47 5.34 2.28 7.39
N ALA A 48 4.29 2.34 6.57
CA ALA A 48 4.35 1.84 5.20
C ALA A 48 5.39 2.64 4.42
N THR A 49 6.21 1.95 3.63
CA THR A 49 7.22 2.58 2.77
C THR A 49 6.85 2.44 1.29
N PHE A 50 6.09 1.42 0.93
CA PHE A 50 5.57 1.24 -0.41
C PHE A 50 4.26 0.44 -0.43
N PHE A 51 3.56 0.52 -1.56
CA PHE A 51 2.37 -0.25 -1.85
C PHE A 51 2.51 -0.98 -3.18
N VAL A 52 1.77 -2.08 -3.29
CA VAL A 52 1.52 -2.78 -4.55
C VAL A 52 0.02 -2.89 -4.77
N ILE A 53 -0.38 -2.86 -6.03
CA ILE A 53 -1.77 -3.06 -6.43
C ILE A 53 -1.83 -4.32 -7.29
N THR A 54 -2.72 -5.24 -6.91
CA THR A 54 -3.01 -6.44 -7.69
C THR A 54 -4.38 -6.37 -8.36
N ASP A 55 -4.57 -7.15 -9.41
CA ASP A 55 -5.87 -7.31 -10.06
C ASP A 55 -6.57 -8.61 -9.64
N VAL A 56 -7.62 -9.01 -10.39
CA VAL A 56 -8.40 -10.22 -10.13
C VAL A 56 -7.62 -11.52 -10.35
N SER A 57 -6.54 -11.48 -11.13
CA SER A 57 -5.61 -12.59 -11.34
C SER A 57 -4.55 -12.68 -10.24
N ASP A 58 -4.60 -11.76 -9.26
CA ASP A 58 -3.55 -11.51 -8.25
C ASP A 58 -2.21 -11.06 -8.87
N ASP A 59 -2.24 -10.58 -10.12
CA ASP A 59 -1.07 -10.04 -10.81
C ASP A 59 -0.78 -8.61 -10.36
N VAL A 60 0.50 -8.28 -10.13
CA VAL A 60 0.88 -6.93 -9.72
C VAL A 60 0.82 -5.98 -10.93
N VAL A 61 -0.15 -5.08 -10.92
CA VAL A 61 -0.41 -4.12 -12.00
C VAL A 61 0.18 -2.73 -11.74
N ALA A 62 0.43 -2.38 -10.47
CA ALA A 62 1.07 -1.12 -10.11
C ALA A 62 1.85 -1.23 -8.79
N ARG A 63 2.82 -0.33 -8.60
CA ARG A 63 3.61 -0.17 -7.38
C ARG A 63 3.92 1.30 -7.17
N GLY A 64 3.98 1.74 -5.93
CA GLY A 64 4.40 3.10 -5.57
C GLY A 64 5.06 3.12 -4.20
N ALA A 65 5.89 4.14 -3.95
CA ALA A 65 6.60 4.31 -2.68
C ALA A 65 6.37 5.72 -2.15
N ILE A 66 6.35 5.88 -0.82
CA ILE A 66 6.39 7.21 -0.20
C ILE A 66 7.70 7.88 -0.64
N HIS A 67 7.58 9.01 -1.35
CA HIS A 67 8.68 9.93 -1.49
C HIS A 67 8.87 10.62 -0.13
N ALA A 68 9.89 10.21 0.61
CA ALA A 68 10.42 11.01 1.70
C ALA A 68 10.93 12.34 1.12
N GLY A 69 10.06 13.35 0.99
CA GLY A 69 10.48 14.62 0.38
C GLY A 69 9.42 15.64 -0.05
N ARG A 70 8.10 15.43 0.14
CA ARG A 70 7.14 16.54 0.02
C ARG A 70 6.97 17.23 1.38
N THR A 71 8.00 17.98 1.78
CA THR A 71 7.88 19.12 2.70
C THR A 71 7.65 20.40 1.91
#